data_AF-A0A1A8WUH6-F1
#
_entry.id   AF-A0A1A8WUH6-F1
#
_cell.length_a   1.000
_cell.length_b   1.000
_cell.length_c   1.000
_cell.angle_alpha   90.00
_cell.angle_beta   90.00
_cell.angle_gamma   90.00
#
_symmetry.space_group_name_H-M   'P 1'
#
loop_
_entity.id
_entity.type
_entity.pdbx_description
1 polymer ?
#
loop_
_entity_poly.entity_id
_entity_poly.type
_entity_poly.pdbx_seq_one_letter_code
_entity_poly.pdbx_strand_id
1 'polypeptide(L)'
;MATPGKDTNKCELPSEKYYNDFDSTIETTKFVSNCNTNEKLLSKYPAIKEHCLKLASNIENLKNKVQSNNIEKECKYLKNWMYDKVFSTVQGNTSINYIGFLYKVWNDINEALELTDTNKCTINFTFTSVDHFLKWKKMEDYIDNYVNLESTFKQEEGCIENCEEECVENCKEDCTEKYCMYFLDIINIHNEFENICTVKGKPKCPTFWTNFEKIYKEQAPKIEPLCTKVYEELGLYKIMMSFGDPGEETYIEQYESLHTFSFFEKLIGYSIKKILSKSLYYSKYIVLPILLILLFYFFMKKLSFFGSKIAPKADDMRKMWRNVQGVTNPATLLNPMKPPGGGNKMGLPYMPK
;
A
#
# COMPACT_ATOMS: atom_id res chain seq x y z
N MET A 1 -34.84 5.85 34.20
CA MET A 1 -33.44 6.03 33.74
C MET A 1 -33.39 5.53 32.32
N ALA A 2 -33.02 6.40 31.38
CA ALA A 2 -33.11 6.15 29.96
C ALA A 2 -32.19 5.01 29.54
N THR A 3 -32.75 4.04 28.81
CA THR A 3 -32.01 3.09 27.98
C THR A 3 -31.21 3.87 26.93
N PRO A 4 -29.90 3.64 26.79
CA PRO A 4 -29.15 4.24 25.69
C PRO A 4 -29.63 3.56 24.40
N GLY A 5 -30.26 4.35 23.53
CA GLY A 5 -30.59 3.93 22.17
C GLY A 5 -29.30 3.51 21.46
N LYS A 6 -29.31 2.31 20.90
CA LYS A 6 -28.25 1.80 20.05
C LYS A 6 -28.33 2.61 18.75
N ASP A 7 -27.46 3.60 18.57
CA ASP A 7 -27.32 4.31 17.30
C ASP A 7 -26.82 3.30 16.26
N THR A 8 -27.74 2.64 15.56
CA THR A 8 -27.41 1.80 14.40
C THR A 8 -27.07 2.73 13.25
N ASN A 9 -25.81 2.71 12.81
CA ASN A 9 -25.39 3.46 11.63
C ASN A 9 -26.20 2.98 10.42
N LYS A 10 -26.94 3.86 9.76
CA LYS A 10 -27.93 3.49 8.73
C LYS A 10 -27.31 2.80 7.51
N CYS A 11 -26.05 3.08 7.22
CA CYS A 11 -25.27 2.45 6.15
C CYS A 11 -24.28 1.39 6.69
N GLU A 12 -24.60 0.75 7.82
CA GLU A 12 -23.74 -0.23 8.47
C GLU A 12 -23.58 -1.50 7.63
N LEU A 13 -22.33 -1.91 7.42
CA LEU A 13 -22.03 -3.18 6.75
C LEU A 13 -22.44 -4.36 7.64
N PRO A 14 -22.84 -5.50 7.07
CA PRO A 14 -23.20 -6.68 7.87
C PRO A 14 -22.12 -7.12 8.87
N SER A 15 -20.85 -7.05 8.47
CA SER A 15 -19.69 -7.31 9.34
C SER A 15 -19.53 -6.26 10.47
N GLU A 16 -19.83 -4.99 10.21
CA GLU A 16 -19.80 -3.92 11.22
C GLU A 16 -20.75 -4.23 12.39
N LYS A 17 -21.91 -4.85 12.11
CA LYS A 17 -22.86 -5.29 13.15
C LYS A 17 -22.21 -6.24 14.17
N TYR A 18 -21.47 -7.23 13.70
CA TYR A 18 -20.75 -8.16 14.56
C TYR A 18 -19.72 -7.42 15.43
N TYR A 19 -18.92 -6.55 14.82
CA TYR A 19 -17.90 -5.80 15.53
C TYR A 19 -18.48 -4.86 16.59
N ASN A 20 -19.58 -4.17 16.26
CA ASN A 20 -20.28 -3.28 17.17
C ASN A 20 -20.95 -4.05 18.33
N ASP A 21 -21.51 -5.22 18.06
CA ASP A 21 -22.06 -6.11 19.09
C ASP A 21 -20.97 -6.55 20.08
N PHE A 22 -19.80 -6.96 19.59
CA PHE A 22 -18.67 -7.33 20.44
C PHE A 22 -18.14 -6.15 21.26
N ASP A 23 -18.10 -4.95 20.69
CA ASP A 23 -17.69 -3.73 21.38
C ASP A 23 -18.66 -3.29 22.48
N SER A 24 -19.97 -3.49 22.26
CA SER A 24 -21.03 -3.16 23.19
C SER A 24 -21.17 -4.15 24.36
N THR A 25 -20.48 -5.29 24.29
CA THR A 25 -20.57 -6.33 25.31
C THR A 25 -19.96 -5.86 26.64
N ILE A 26 -20.70 -6.11 27.72
CA ILE A 26 -20.28 -5.80 29.10
C ILE A 26 -19.17 -6.77 29.50
N GLU A 27 -18.17 -6.27 30.24
CA GLU A 27 -17.07 -7.11 30.73
C GLU A 27 -17.56 -8.21 31.68
N THR A 28 -17.00 -9.42 31.53
CA THR A 28 -17.33 -10.54 32.42
C THR A 28 -16.56 -10.43 33.73
N THR A 29 -17.20 -10.83 34.84
CA THR A 29 -16.55 -10.99 36.15
C THR A 29 -16.01 -12.41 36.37
N LYS A 30 -16.46 -13.38 35.56
CA LYS A 30 -16.18 -14.81 35.75
C LYS A 30 -14.77 -15.23 35.32
N PHE A 31 -14.28 -14.66 34.22
CA PHE A 31 -12.98 -15.01 33.61
C PHE A 31 -11.90 -13.93 33.82
N VAL A 32 -12.09 -13.07 34.82
CA VAL A 32 -11.14 -12.00 35.17
C VAL A 32 -9.75 -12.57 35.48
N SER A 33 -9.70 -13.74 36.13
CA SER A 33 -8.44 -14.41 36.47
C SER A 33 -7.62 -14.76 35.23
N ASN A 34 -8.25 -15.24 34.15
CA ASN A 34 -7.57 -15.54 32.88
C ASN A 34 -6.90 -14.28 32.32
N CYS A 35 -7.60 -13.14 32.36
CA CYS A 35 -7.10 -11.85 31.90
C CYS A 35 -6.05 -11.20 32.83
N ASN A 36 -5.85 -11.71 34.04
CA ASN A 36 -4.83 -11.21 34.98
C ASN A 36 -3.54 -12.03 34.99
N THR A 37 -3.45 -13.11 34.20
CA THR A 37 -2.31 -14.04 34.25
C THR A 37 -0.96 -13.45 33.86
N ASN A 38 -0.90 -12.25 33.27
CA ASN A 38 0.35 -11.60 32.85
C ASN A 38 0.35 -10.08 33.09
N GLU A 39 0.26 -9.68 34.36
CA GLU A 39 0.21 -8.26 34.77
C GLU A 39 1.39 -7.44 34.22
N LYS A 40 2.59 -8.02 34.16
CA LYS A 40 3.77 -7.33 33.62
C LYS A 40 3.59 -6.95 32.15
N LEU A 41 3.06 -7.85 31.33
CA LEU A 41 2.76 -7.58 29.93
C LEU A 41 1.67 -6.50 29.80
N LEU A 42 0.60 -6.62 30.59
CA LEU A 42 -0.58 -5.74 30.51
C LEU A 42 -0.33 -4.33 31.07
N SER A 43 0.62 -4.18 31.99
CA SER A 43 0.97 -2.87 32.58
C SER A 43 1.37 -1.83 31.54
N LYS A 44 1.92 -2.27 30.40
CA LYS A 44 2.33 -1.38 29.30
C LYS A 44 1.16 -0.88 28.46
N TYR A 45 0.10 -1.69 28.31
CA TYR A 45 -1.09 -1.34 27.56
C TYR A 45 -2.35 -1.80 28.32
N PRO A 46 -2.83 -0.99 29.28
CA PRO A 46 -4.01 -1.32 30.07
C PRO A 46 -5.25 -1.63 29.24
N ALA A 47 -5.40 -0.97 28.07
CA ALA A 47 -6.50 -1.24 27.13
C ALA A 47 -6.56 -2.71 26.67
N ILE A 48 -5.43 -3.42 26.59
CA ILE A 48 -5.43 -4.85 26.25
C ILE A 48 -6.14 -5.68 27.34
N LYS A 49 -6.07 -5.26 28.60
CA LYS A 49 -6.79 -5.92 29.69
C LYS A 49 -8.30 -5.74 29.52
N GLU A 50 -8.76 -4.54 29.19
CA GLU A 50 -10.18 -4.26 28.88
C GLU A 50 -10.65 -5.11 27.68
N HIS A 51 -9.85 -5.14 26.60
CA HIS A 51 -10.13 -5.99 25.44
C HIS A 51 -10.18 -7.47 25.79
N CYS A 52 -9.32 -7.94 26.69
CA CYS A 52 -9.34 -9.32 27.20
C CYS A 52 -10.65 -9.64 27.92
N LEU A 53 -11.12 -8.74 28.80
CA LEU A 53 -12.35 -8.94 29.55
C LEU A 53 -13.58 -8.96 28.65
N LYS A 54 -13.62 -8.07 27.64
CA LYS A 54 -14.66 -8.10 26.60
C LYS A 54 -14.59 -9.35 25.73
N LEU A 55 -13.39 -9.79 25.35
CA LEU A 55 -13.17 -11.04 24.62
C LEU A 55 -13.76 -12.23 25.40
N ALA A 56 -13.41 -12.33 26.67
CA ALA A 56 -13.87 -13.38 27.56
C ALA A 56 -15.41 -13.40 27.70
N SER A 57 -16.04 -12.23 27.82
CA SER A 57 -17.50 -12.14 27.87
C SER A 57 -18.15 -12.53 26.54
N ASN A 58 -17.55 -12.17 25.42
CA ASN A 58 -18.06 -12.57 24.11
C ASN A 58 -17.97 -14.07 23.91
N ILE A 59 -16.88 -14.72 24.32
CA ILE A 59 -16.74 -16.18 24.29
C ILE A 59 -17.79 -16.86 25.17
N GLU A 60 -18.05 -16.30 26.37
CA GLU A 60 -19.12 -16.78 27.24
C GLU A 60 -20.49 -16.68 26.56
N ASN A 61 -20.77 -15.58 25.88
CA ASN A 61 -22.02 -15.39 25.14
C ASN A 61 -22.18 -16.36 23.96
N LEU A 62 -21.08 -16.81 23.33
CA LEU A 62 -21.13 -17.83 22.29
C LEU A 62 -21.74 -19.13 22.78
N LYS A 63 -21.49 -19.53 24.04
CA LYS A 63 -22.10 -20.74 24.64
C LYS A 63 -23.63 -20.68 24.63
N ASN A 64 -24.19 -19.51 24.90
CA ASN A 64 -25.64 -19.31 24.93
C ASN A 64 -26.26 -19.31 23.52
N LYS A 65 -25.44 -19.17 22.48
CA LYS A 65 -25.84 -19.17 21.05
C LYS A 65 -25.58 -20.50 20.33
N VAL A 66 -25.10 -21.54 21.02
CA VAL A 66 -24.73 -22.86 20.44
C VAL A 66 -25.90 -23.54 19.69
N GLN A 67 -27.16 -23.13 19.93
CA GLN A 67 -28.32 -23.62 19.17
C GLN A 67 -28.50 -22.97 17.79
N SER A 68 -27.70 -21.95 17.43
CA SER A 68 -27.74 -21.31 16.12
C SER A 68 -26.72 -21.93 15.17
N ASN A 69 -27.10 -22.17 13.91
CA ASN A 69 -26.23 -22.71 12.85
C ASN A 69 -25.04 -21.81 12.46
N ASN A 70 -24.73 -20.74 13.22
CA ASN A 70 -23.84 -19.65 12.81
C ASN A 70 -22.59 -19.46 13.70
N ILE A 71 -22.29 -20.40 14.60
CA ILE A 71 -21.22 -20.23 15.59
C ILE A 71 -19.81 -20.08 14.97
N GLU A 72 -19.52 -20.76 13.86
CA GLU A 72 -18.24 -20.66 13.15
C GLU A 72 -18.01 -19.24 12.63
N LYS A 73 -19.06 -18.62 12.08
CA LYS A 73 -19.03 -17.24 11.61
C LYS A 73 -18.81 -16.27 12.77
N GLU A 74 -19.53 -16.43 13.88
CA GLU A 74 -19.31 -15.58 15.06
C GLU A 74 -17.88 -15.69 15.60
N CYS A 75 -17.32 -16.90 15.66
CA CYS A 75 -15.94 -17.12 16.09
C CYS A 75 -14.92 -16.50 15.13
N LYS A 76 -15.17 -16.56 13.83
CA LYS A 76 -14.35 -15.90 12.81
C LYS A 76 -14.35 -14.38 12.99
N TYR A 77 -15.51 -13.75 13.17
CA TYR A 77 -15.59 -12.31 13.42
C TYR A 77 -14.96 -11.92 14.76
N LEU A 78 -15.18 -12.70 15.82
CA LEU A 78 -14.63 -12.40 17.13
C LEU A 78 -13.10 -12.53 17.14
N LYS A 79 -12.55 -13.48 16.39
CA LYS A 79 -11.11 -13.54 16.09
C LYS A 79 -10.65 -12.25 15.41
N ASN A 80 -11.30 -11.86 14.31
CA ASN A 80 -10.89 -10.67 13.55
C ASN A 80 -10.97 -9.39 14.40
N TRP A 81 -12.01 -9.27 15.23
CA TRP A 81 -12.18 -8.23 16.22
C TRP A 81 -11.02 -8.19 17.22
N MET A 82 -10.65 -9.34 17.80
CA MET A 82 -9.55 -9.44 18.76
C MET A 82 -8.24 -8.91 18.17
N TYR A 83 -7.90 -9.33 16.95
CA TYR A 83 -6.69 -8.85 16.27
C TYR A 83 -6.74 -7.34 15.99
N ASP A 84 -7.89 -6.84 15.52
CA ASP A 84 -8.11 -5.42 15.23
C ASP A 84 -7.89 -4.54 16.48
N LYS A 85 -8.41 -4.98 17.63
CA LYS A 85 -8.19 -4.30 18.92
C LYS A 85 -6.73 -4.33 19.36
N VAL A 86 -6.03 -5.44 19.13
CA VAL A 86 -4.59 -5.49 19.44
C VAL A 86 -3.79 -4.57 18.51
N PHE A 87 -4.04 -4.59 17.20
CA PHE A 87 -3.27 -3.80 16.24
C PHE A 87 -3.53 -2.29 16.35
N SER A 88 -4.75 -1.90 16.72
CA SER A 88 -5.07 -0.49 17.01
C SER A 88 -4.40 0.00 18.30
N THR A 89 -4.14 -0.88 19.27
CA THR A 89 -3.54 -0.53 20.56
C THR A 89 -2.01 -0.64 20.56
N VAL A 90 -1.45 -1.67 19.91
CA VAL A 90 -0.04 -2.04 20.00
C VAL A 90 0.59 -2.04 18.60
N GLN A 91 1.53 -1.10 18.40
CA GLN A 91 2.20 -0.95 17.12
C GLN A 91 3.37 -1.93 16.92
N GLY A 92 3.59 -2.31 15.67
CA GLY A 92 4.72 -3.11 15.22
C GLY A 92 4.72 -4.55 15.75
N ASN A 93 5.88 -5.19 15.70
CA ASN A 93 6.04 -6.62 16.01
C ASN A 93 5.69 -6.99 17.46
N THR A 94 5.57 -6.00 18.36
CA THR A 94 5.22 -6.27 19.77
C THR A 94 3.77 -6.72 19.96
N SER A 95 2.89 -6.39 19.00
CA SER A 95 1.49 -6.86 18.95
C SER A 95 1.36 -8.37 19.07
N ILE A 96 2.34 -9.11 18.52
CA ILE A 96 2.35 -10.57 18.47
C ILE A 96 2.27 -11.22 19.84
N ASN A 97 2.90 -10.62 20.85
CA ASN A 97 2.91 -11.14 22.21
C ASN A 97 1.53 -10.98 22.87
N TYR A 98 0.82 -9.89 22.56
CA TYR A 98 -0.53 -9.64 23.07
C TYR A 98 -1.56 -10.52 22.37
N ILE A 99 -1.42 -10.72 21.06
CA ILE A 99 -2.24 -11.69 20.34
C ILE A 99 -2.03 -13.08 20.95
N GLY A 100 -0.78 -13.54 21.10
CA GLY A 100 -0.48 -14.84 21.73
C GLY A 100 -1.06 -14.98 23.14
N PHE A 101 -1.02 -13.91 23.94
CA PHE A 101 -1.67 -13.87 25.25
C PHE A 101 -3.19 -14.03 25.15
N LEU A 102 -3.87 -13.28 24.28
CA LEU A 102 -5.33 -13.35 24.13
C LEU A 102 -5.78 -14.70 23.56
N TYR A 103 -4.98 -15.33 22.69
CA TYR A 103 -5.22 -16.70 22.22
C TYR A 103 -5.18 -17.72 23.36
N LYS A 104 -4.22 -17.58 24.28
CA LYS A 104 -4.17 -18.44 25.47
C LYS A 104 -5.45 -18.28 26.29
N VAL A 105 -5.85 -17.03 26.56
CA VAL A 105 -7.10 -16.74 27.30
C VAL A 105 -8.30 -17.35 26.59
N TRP A 106 -8.40 -17.20 25.27
CA TRP A 106 -9.47 -17.79 24.46
C TRP A 106 -9.55 -19.30 24.66
N ASN A 107 -8.42 -20.00 24.54
CA ASN A 107 -8.36 -21.46 24.67
C ASN A 107 -8.72 -21.91 26.10
N ASP A 108 -8.18 -21.25 27.12
CA ASP A 108 -8.46 -21.56 28.53
C ASP A 108 -9.98 -21.42 28.84
N ILE A 109 -10.62 -20.38 28.30
CA ILE A 109 -12.07 -20.16 28.47
C ILE A 109 -12.89 -21.18 27.69
N ASN A 110 -12.51 -21.47 26.44
CA ASN A 110 -13.19 -22.47 25.62
C ASN A 110 -13.18 -23.86 26.27
N GLU A 111 -12.04 -24.26 26.84
CA GLU A 111 -11.90 -25.51 27.58
C GLU A 111 -12.81 -25.51 28.82
N ALA A 112 -12.77 -24.43 29.61
CA ALA A 112 -13.61 -24.30 30.81
C ALA A 112 -15.12 -24.26 30.53
N LEU A 113 -15.52 -23.78 29.35
CA LEU A 113 -16.93 -23.69 28.95
C LEU A 113 -17.45 -24.97 28.28
N GLU A 114 -16.58 -25.93 27.97
CA GLU A 114 -16.92 -27.16 27.23
C GLU A 114 -17.74 -26.85 25.96
N LEU A 115 -17.27 -25.91 25.13
CA LEU A 115 -17.86 -25.64 23.82
C LEU A 115 -17.60 -26.85 22.89
N THR A 116 -18.37 -27.93 23.09
CA THR A 116 -18.15 -29.32 22.62
C THR A 116 -18.22 -29.53 21.10
N ASP A 117 -18.57 -28.50 20.32
CA ASP A 117 -18.44 -28.48 18.86
C ASP A 117 -17.08 -27.88 18.44
N THR A 118 -16.04 -28.27 19.19
CA THR A 118 -14.74 -27.62 19.39
C THR A 118 -13.96 -27.25 18.13
N ASN A 119 -14.19 -27.92 17.00
CA ASN A 119 -13.51 -27.59 15.75
C ASN A 119 -13.95 -26.25 15.13
N LYS A 120 -15.18 -25.78 15.37
CA LYS A 120 -15.74 -24.59 14.70
C LYS A 120 -15.17 -23.26 15.21
N CYS A 121 -14.66 -23.24 16.44
CA CYS A 121 -14.07 -22.05 17.07
C CYS A 121 -12.61 -22.26 17.48
N THR A 122 -11.98 -23.33 16.98
CA THR A 122 -10.54 -23.52 17.11
C THR A 122 -9.86 -22.48 16.23
N ILE A 123 -9.11 -21.59 16.86
CA ILE A 123 -8.37 -20.56 16.14
C ILE A 123 -6.92 -20.97 16.04
N ASN A 124 -6.40 -21.02 14.81
CA ASN A 124 -4.97 -21.13 14.57
C ASN A 124 -4.31 -19.74 14.59
N PHE A 125 -3.16 -19.65 15.25
CA PHE A 125 -2.35 -18.44 15.23
C PHE A 125 -1.61 -18.34 13.90
N THR A 126 -1.84 -17.30 13.12
CA THR A 126 -1.14 -17.06 11.85
C THR A 126 -0.15 -15.90 11.99
N PHE A 127 1.13 -16.18 11.76
CA PHE A 127 2.17 -15.15 11.72
C PHE A 127 2.09 -14.39 10.39
N THR A 128 1.46 -13.22 10.39
CA THR A 128 1.44 -12.32 9.23
C THR A 128 1.67 -10.87 9.68
N SER A 129 2.07 -9.99 8.76
CA SER A 129 2.22 -8.56 9.08
C SER A 129 0.85 -7.93 9.33
N VAL A 130 0.81 -6.87 10.15
CA VAL A 130 -0.42 -6.09 10.43
C VAL A 130 -1.16 -5.69 9.15
N ASP A 131 -0.44 -5.16 8.15
CA ASP A 131 -1.03 -4.73 6.88
C ASP A 131 -1.72 -5.88 6.13
N HIS A 132 -1.03 -6.99 5.92
CA HIS A 132 -1.64 -8.19 5.34
C HIS A 132 -2.84 -8.70 6.14
N PHE A 133 -2.78 -8.67 7.49
CA PHE A 133 -3.91 -9.10 8.31
C PHE A 133 -5.13 -8.21 8.09
N LEU A 134 -4.97 -6.88 8.07
CA LEU A 134 -6.08 -5.96 7.86
C LEU A 134 -6.72 -6.17 6.47
N LYS A 135 -5.90 -6.46 5.45
CA LYS A 135 -6.38 -6.84 4.11
C LYS A 135 -7.12 -8.19 4.13
N TRP A 136 -6.60 -9.18 4.88
CA TRP A 136 -7.25 -10.48 5.07
C TRP A 136 -8.61 -10.34 5.73
N LYS A 137 -8.72 -9.54 6.79
CA LYS A 137 -9.98 -9.20 7.44
C LYS A 137 -10.96 -8.60 6.44
N LYS A 138 -10.56 -7.59 5.66
CA LYS A 138 -11.43 -6.98 4.63
C LYS A 138 -11.91 -7.99 3.57
N MET A 139 -11.05 -8.89 3.11
CA MET A 139 -11.45 -9.97 2.18
C MET A 139 -12.46 -10.91 2.83
N GLU A 140 -12.25 -11.30 4.09
CA GLU A 140 -13.17 -12.16 4.83
C GLU A 140 -14.52 -11.48 5.09
N ASP A 141 -14.51 -10.20 5.46
CA ASP A 141 -15.70 -9.38 5.65
C ASP A 141 -16.48 -9.25 4.33
N TYR A 142 -15.78 -9.12 3.20
CA TYR A 142 -16.40 -9.03 1.86
C TYR A 142 -17.20 -10.25 1.46
N ILE A 143 -16.69 -11.45 1.74
CA ILE A 143 -17.38 -12.71 1.46
C ILE A 143 -18.81 -12.70 2.05
N ASP A 144 -18.97 -12.11 3.24
CA ASP A 144 -20.25 -12.03 3.93
C ASP A 144 -21.05 -10.76 3.62
N ASN A 145 -20.37 -9.61 3.53
CA ASN A 145 -20.99 -8.32 3.29
C ASN A 145 -21.69 -8.31 1.93
N TYR A 146 -21.05 -8.90 0.93
CA TYR A 146 -21.54 -8.82 -0.45
C TYR A 146 -22.95 -9.42 -0.61
N VAL A 147 -23.27 -10.53 0.05
CA VAL A 147 -24.60 -11.17 -0.03
C VAL A 147 -25.72 -10.18 0.31
N ASN A 148 -25.48 -9.28 1.27
CA ASN A 148 -26.45 -8.27 1.68
C ASN A 148 -26.34 -6.98 0.87
N LEU A 149 -25.15 -6.64 0.34
CA LEU A 149 -24.98 -5.45 -0.50
C LEU A 149 -25.55 -5.67 -1.90
N GLU A 150 -25.52 -6.89 -2.44
CA GLU A 150 -26.08 -7.18 -3.78
C GLU A 150 -27.57 -6.81 -3.86
N SER A 151 -28.34 -7.08 -2.80
CA SER A 151 -29.77 -6.69 -2.76
C SER A 151 -29.94 -5.18 -2.69
N THR A 152 -29.02 -4.44 -2.04
CA THR A 152 -29.05 -2.98 -2.00
C THR A 152 -28.80 -2.35 -3.37
N PHE A 153 -27.86 -2.87 -4.16
CA PHE A 153 -27.58 -2.38 -5.53
C PHE A 153 -28.56 -2.89 -6.59
N LYS A 154 -29.33 -3.95 -6.30
CA LYS A 154 -30.42 -4.44 -7.18
C LYS A 154 -31.73 -3.67 -7.02
N GLN A 155 -31.88 -2.82 -5.99
CA GLN A 155 -33.08 -2.00 -5.77
C GLN A 155 -33.19 -0.79 -6.73
N GLU A 156 -32.90 -0.98 -8.01
CA GLU A 156 -33.21 -0.01 -9.07
C GLU A 156 -34.67 -0.07 -9.54
N GLU A 157 -35.46 -1.06 -9.12
CA GLU A 157 -36.90 -1.11 -9.41
C GLU A 157 -37.71 -1.27 -8.12
N GLY A 158 -38.08 -0.12 -7.54
CA GLY A 158 -39.14 -0.02 -6.55
C GLY A 158 -38.69 -0.33 -5.12
N CYS A 159 -38.88 0.65 -4.24
CA CYS A 159 -39.25 0.35 -2.87
C CYS A 159 -40.47 -0.58 -2.94
N ILE A 160 -40.26 -1.89 -2.74
CA ILE A 160 -41.31 -2.89 -2.82
C ILE A 160 -42.36 -2.54 -1.75
N GLU A 161 -43.58 -2.22 -2.18
CA GLU A 161 -44.76 -1.94 -1.33
C GLU A 161 -45.13 -3.09 -0.37
N ASN A 162 -44.43 -4.22 -0.43
CA ASN A 162 -44.63 -5.41 0.39
C ASN A 162 -43.43 -5.78 1.28
N CYS A 163 -42.66 -4.79 1.76
CA CYS A 163 -41.81 -5.03 2.92
C CYS A 163 -42.67 -4.93 4.20
N GLU A 164 -42.86 -6.05 4.88
CA GLU A 164 -43.47 -6.09 6.21
C GLU A 164 -42.67 -5.20 7.18
N GLU A 165 -43.29 -4.07 7.55
CA GLU A 165 -43.09 -3.13 8.67
C GLU A 165 -41.70 -2.64 9.10
N GLU A 166 -40.56 -3.14 8.60
CA GLU A 166 -39.23 -2.70 9.06
C GLU A 166 -38.33 -2.05 8.00
N CYS A 167 -38.72 -2.05 6.72
CA CYS A 167 -37.93 -1.45 5.64
C CYS A 167 -38.24 0.04 5.37
N VAL A 168 -39.28 0.61 5.99
CA VAL A 168 -39.89 1.88 5.54
C VAL A 168 -39.14 3.14 6.01
N GLU A 169 -38.22 3.06 6.97
CA GLU A 169 -37.42 4.24 7.38
C GLU A 169 -36.07 4.38 6.65
N ASN A 170 -35.63 3.37 5.90
CA ASN A 170 -34.27 3.36 5.33
C ASN A 170 -34.10 4.09 3.99
N CYS A 171 -35.19 4.52 3.34
CA CYS A 171 -35.15 5.12 2.00
C CYS A 171 -34.91 6.65 1.98
N LYS A 172 -34.10 7.20 2.89
CA LYS A 172 -33.84 8.66 2.96
C LYS A 172 -32.38 9.10 2.97
N GLU A 173 -31.41 8.19 2.94
CA GLU A 173 -29.98 8.55 2.88
C GLU A 173 -29.27 7.69 1.85
N ASP A 174 -28.52 8.35 0.96
CA ASP A 174 -27.77 7.70 -0.10
C ASP A 174 -26.48 7.08 0.46
N CYS A 175 -26.49 5.76 0.71
CA CYS A 175 -25.32 5.00 1.16
C CYS A 175 -24.33 4.70 0.03
N THR A 176 -24.61 5.11 -1.21
CA THR A 176 -23.84 4.75 -2.40
C THR A 176 -22.38 5.15 -2.24
N GLU A 177 -22.08 6.35 -1.75
CA GLU A 177 -20.69 6.80 -1.55
C GLU A 177 -19.93 5.87 -0.59
N LYS A 178 -20.47 5.60 0.60
CA LYS A 178 -19.84 4.73 1.61
C LYS A 178 -19.57 3.33 1.04
N TYR A 179 -20.56 2.74 0.36
CA TYR A 179 -20.42 1.41 -0.20
C TYR A 179 -19.46 1.37 -1.38
N CYS A 180 -19.47 2.37 -2.25
CA CYS A 180 -18.50 2.47 -3.33
C CYS A 180 -17.07 2.61 -2.80
N MET A 181 -16.84 3.41 -1.75
CA MET A 181 -15.53 3.47 -1.10
C MET A 181 -15.11 2.13 -0.50
N TYR A 182 -16.05 1.38 0.07
CA TYR A 182 -15.80 0.02 0.53
C TYR A 182 -15.40 -0.93 -0.62
N PHE A 183 -16.11 -0.90 -1.76
CA PHE A 183 -15.76 -1.75 -2.91
C PHE A 183 -14.44 -1.35 -3.56
N LEU A 184 -14.10 -0.05 -3.58
CA LEU A 184 -12.83 0.43 -4.07
C LEU A 184 -11.65 -0.19 -3.30
N ASP A 185 -11.75 -0.26 -1.98
CA ASP A 185 -10.75 -0.94 -1.14
C ASP A 185 -10.64 -2.42 -1.50
N ILE A 186 -11.77 -3.10 -1.75
CA ILE A 186 -11.79 -4.52 -2.13
C ILE A 186 -11.16 -4.76 -3.51
N ILE A 187 -11.44 -3.90 -4.49
CA ILE A 187 -10.83 -3.96 -5.84
C ILE A 187 -9.30 -3.85 -5.71
N ASN A 188 -8.83 -2.88 -4.93
CA ASN A 188 -7.40 -2.70 -4.71
C ASN A 188 -6.75 -3.92 -4.04
N ILE A 189 -7.39 -4.47 -3.02
CA ILE A 189 -6.91 -5.67 -2.32
C ILE A 189 -6.89 -6.88 -3.26
N HIS A 190 -7.93 -7.08 -4.07
CA HIS A 190 -7.97 -8.16 -5.05
C HIS A 190 -6.77 -8.06 -6.01
N ASN A 191 -6.55 -6.89 -6.62
CA ASN A 191 -5.50 -6.71 -7.62
C ASN A 191 -4.10 -6.92 -7.02
N GLU A 192 -3.89 -6.52 -5.76
CA GLU A 192 -2.67 -6.81 -5.02
C GLU A 192 -2.49 -8.33 -4.81
N PHE A 193 -3.52 -9.00 -4.29
CA PHE A 193 -3.42 -10.41 -3.91
C PHE A 193 -3.44 -11.37 -5.10
N GLU A 194 -4.04 -11.00 -6.24
CA GLU A 194 -3.95 -11.77 -7.48
C GLU A 194 -2.48 -11.96 -7.87
N ASN A 195 -1.67 -10.91 -7.72
CA ASN A 195 -0.23 -10.95 -7.94
C ASN A 195 0.52 -11.72 -6.84
N ILE A 196 0.15 -11.55 -5.56
CA ILE A 196 0.78 -12.28 -4.45
C ILE A 196 0.55 -13.79 -4.57
N CYS A 197 -0.68 -14.20 -4.92
CA CYS A 197 -1.13 -15.59 -4.89
C CYS A 197 -0.86 -16.35 -6.19
N THR A 198 -0.63 -15.67 -7.32
CA THR A 198 -0.32 -16.32 -8.61
C THR A 198 1.16 -16.70 -8.75
N VAL A 199 2.07 -16.06 -7.98
CA VAL A 199 3.50 -16.39 -8.02
C VAL A 199 3.77 -17.72 -7.31
N LYS A 200 4.07 -18.76 -8.10
CA LYS A 200 4.47 -20.09 -7.60
C LYS A 200 5.60 -19.97 -6.58
N GLY A 201 5.41 -20.58 -5.40
CA GLY A 201 6.44 -20.74 -4.37
C GLY A 201 6.41 -19.75 -3.20
N LYS A 202 5.40 -18.87 -3.09
CA LYS A 202 5.24 -17.98 -1.91
C LYS A 202 4.13 -18.48 -0.96
N PRO A 203 4.43 -18.78 0.31
CA PRO A 203 3.45 -19.27 1.30
C PRO A 203 2.55 -18.15 1.89
N LYS A 204 2.38 -17.02 1.19
CA LYS A 204 1.73 -15.81 1.74
C LYS A 204 0.25 -15.69 1.40
N CYS A 205 -0.29 -16.59 0.58
CA CYS A 205 -1.68 -16.55 0.20
C CYS A 205 -2.57 -17.11 1.33
N PRO A 206 -3.64 -16.41 1.74
CA PRO A 206 -4.55 -16.94 2.75
C PRO A 206 -5.31 -18.16 2.20
N THR A 207 -5.63 -19.11 3.08
CA THR A 207 -6.33 -20.37 2.70
C THR A 207 -7.70 -20.13 2.08
N PHE A 208 -8.35 -19.00 2.41
CA PHE A 208 -9.64 -18.60 1.87
C PHE A 208 -9.55 -17.80 0.57
N TRP A 209 -8.34 -17.56 0.02
CA TRP A 209 -8.15 -16.75 -1.20
C TRP A 209 -9.00 -17.24 -2.36
N THR A 210 -8.98 -18.54 -2.66
CA THR A 210 -9.76 -19.10 -3.78
C THR A 210 -11.26 -18.82 -3.67
N ASN A 211 -11.79 -18.83 -2.44
CA ASN A 211 -13.20 -18.52 -2.20
C ASN A 211 -13.48 -17.02 -2.39
N PHE A 212 -12.62 -16.16 -1.83
CA PHE A 212 -12.70 -14.71 -2.05
C PHE A 212 -12.61 -14.36 -3.54
N GLU A 213 -11.63 -14.89 -4.25
CA GLU A 213 -11.39 -14.62 -5.68
C GLU A 213 -12.58 -15.03 -6.54
N LYS A 214 -13.18 -16.19 -6.27
CA LYS A 214 -14.40 -16.64 -6.95
C LYS A 214 -15.54 -15.64 -6.75
N ILE A 215 -15.84 -15.29 -5.50
CA ILE A 215 -16.93 -14.35 -5.17
C ILE A 215 -16.62 -12.97 -5.77
N TYR A 216 -15.38 -12.50 -5.70
CA TYR A 216 -15.00 -11.23 -6.32
C TYR A 216 -15.27 -11.24 -7.83
N LYS A 217 -14.80 -12.26 -8.55
CA LYS A 217 -14.96 -12.36 -10.02
C LYS A 217 -16.42 -12.45 -10.47
N GLU A 218 -17.28 -13.08 -9.67
CA GLU A 218 -18.72 -13.16 -9.94
C GLU A 218 -19.44 -11.82 -9.74
N GLN A 219 -18.89 -10.92 -8.92
CA GLN A 219 -19.66 -9.84 -8.31
C GLN A 219 -19.13 -8.44 -8.61
N ALA A 220 -17.81 -8.23 -8.62
CA ALA A 220 -17.19 -6.95 -8.98
C ALA A 220 -17.66 -6.39 -10.33
N PRO A 221 -17.83 -7.19 -11.41
CA PRO A 221 -18.30 -6.67 -12.71
C PRO A 221 -19.70 -6.05 -12.69
N LYS A 222 -20.52 -6.39 -11.68
CA LYS A 222 -21.87 -5.83 -11.51
C LYS A 222 -21.86 -4.52 -10.74
N ILE A 223 -20.95 -4.38 -9.77
CA ILE A 223 -20.92 -3.26 -8.83
C ILE A 223 -20.04 -2.12 -9.34
N GLU A 224 -18.88 -2.44 -9.90
CA GLU A 224 -17.91 -1.42 -10.32
C GLU A 224 -18.53 -0.39 -11.29
N PRO A 225 -19.35 -0.78 -12.30
CA PRO A 225 -20.02 0.20 -13.16
C PRO A 225 -20.92 1.17 -12.39
N LEU A 226 -21.66 0.69 -11.38
CA LEU A 226 -22.58 1.50 -10.57
C LEU A 226 -21.82 2.54 -9.74
N CYS A 227 -20.59 2.23 -9.33
CA CYS A 227 -19.74 3.13 -8.56
C CYS A 227 -18.87 4.07 -9.40
N THR A 228 -18.80 3.88 -10.72
CA THR A 228 -17.94 4.68 -11.61
C THR A 228 -18.18 6.18 -11.44
N LYS A 229 -19.45 6.60 -11.39
CA LYS A 229 -19.81 8.00 -11.22
C LYS A 229 -19.30 8.58 -9.89
N VAL A 230 -19.46 7.83 -8.80
CA VAL A 230 -18.96 8.21 -7.47
C VAL A 230 -17.43 8.33 -7.50
N TYR A 231 -16.75 7.37 -8.11
CA TYR A 231 -15.29 7.41 -8.23
C TYR A 231 -14.83 8.65 -9.01
N GLU A 232 -15.47 8.97 -10.13
CA GLU A 232 -15.14 10.15 -10.92
C GLU A 232 -15.39 11.47 -10.17
N GLU A 233 -16.51 11.58 -9.45
CA GLU A 233 -16.86 12.75 -8.61
C GLU A 233 -15.85 12.94 -7.46
N LEU A 234 -15.39 11.84 -6.86
CA LEU A 234 -14.35 11.86 -5.82
C LEU A 234 -12.92 11.99 -6.38
N GLY A 235 -12.76 12.02 -7.71
CA GLY A 235 -11.45 12.12 -8.36
C GLY A 235 -10.58 10.87 -8.22
N LEU A 236 -11.20 9.70 -8.04
CA LEU A 236 -10.58 8.41 -7.88
C LEU A 236 -10.38 7.76 -9.25
N TYR A 237 -9.14 7.47 -9.60
CA TYR A 237 -8.78 6.90 -10.89
C TYR A 237 -7.90 5.68 -10.72
N LYS A 238 -8.06 4.72 -11.63
CA LYS A 238 -7.17 3.58 -11.78
C LYS A 238 -5.81 4.06 -12.30
N ILE A 239 -4.75 3.67 -11.60
CA ILE A 239 -3.39 3.96 -12.00
C ILE A 239 -2.53 2.71 -11.88
N MET A 240 -1.49 2.63 -12.71
CA MET A 240 -0.47 1.61 -12.61
C MET A 240 0.50 1.96 -11.48
N MET A 241 0.52 1.13 -10.44
CA MET A 241 1.43 1.24 -9.30
C MET A 241 2.48 0.14 -9.34
N SER A 242 3.74 0.50 -9.12
CA SER A 242 4.81 -0.49 -9.02
C SER A 242 4.64 -1.33 -7.77
N PHE A 243 4.42 -2.62 -7.99
CA PHE A 243 4.30 -3.68 -7.01
C PHE A 243 5.60 -4.50 -6.99
N GLY A 244 5.97 -5.09 -5.86
CA GLY A 244 7.17 -5.95 -5.75
C GLY A 244 8.47 -5.26 -5.31
N ASP A 245 9.54 -6.07 -5.21
CA ASP A 245 10.85 -5.65 -4.72
C ASP A 245 11.57 -4.71 -5.71
N PRO A 246 12.52 -3.88 -5.24
CA PRO A 246 13.28 -2.99 -6.12
C PRO A 246 14.04 -3.77 -7.20
N GLY A 247 13.58 -3.72 -8.45
CA GLY A 247 14.18 -4.42 -9.59
C GLY A 247 13.21 -5.34 -10.35
N GLU A 248 12.05 -5.64 -9.78
CA GLU A 248 10.95 -6.31 -10.49
C GLU A 248 9.95 -5.26 -11.00
N GLU A 249 9.77 -5.18 -12.31
CA GLU A 249 8.83 -4.26 -12.97
C GLU A 249 7.41 -4.85 -13.01
N THR A 250 6.87 -5.26 -11.86
CA THR A 250 5.45 -5.62 -11.78
C THR A 250 4.65 -4.36 -11.49
N TYR A 251 3.67 -4.05 -12.34
CA TYR A 251 2.74 -2.96 -12.15
C TYR A 251 1.34 -3.54 -11.95
N ILE A 252 0.61 -3.00 -10.97
CA ILE A 252 -0.77 -3.37 -10.69
C ILE A 252 -1.66 -2.15 -10.83
N GLU A 253 -2.83 -2.32 -11.41
CA GLU A 253 -3.81 -1.26 -11.54
C GLU A 253 -4.59 -1.15 -10.22
N GLN A 254 -4.61 0.03 -9.61
CA GLN A 254 -5.32 0.30 -8.36
C GLN A 254 -5.92 1.71 -8.38
N TYR A 255 -7.05 1.89 -7.69
CA TYR A 255 -7.61 3.21 -7.40
C TYR A 255 -6.80 3.89 -6.28
N GLU A 256 -6.37 5.14 -6.47
CA GLU A 256 -5.69 5.90 -5.40
C GLU A 256 -6.64 6.94 -4.79
N SER A 257 -6.89 6.85 -3.48
CA SER A 257 -7.85 7.71 -2.76
C SER A 257 -7.24 8.83 -1.92
N LEU A 258 -5.93 8.77 -1.65
CA LEU A 258 -5.25 9.68 -0.71
C LEU A 258 -4.43 10.79 -1.38
N HIS A 259 -4.49 10.90 -2.71
CA HIS A 259 -3.84 11.97 -3.44
C HIS A 259 -4.80 12.60 -4.43
N THR A 260 -5.11 13.87 -4.22
CA THR A 260 -5.46 14.78 -5.30
C THR A 260 -4.32 14.70 -6.31
N PHE A 261 -4.52 13.92 -7.38
CA PHE A 261 -3.53 13.73 -8.42
C PHE A 261 -3.08 15.08 -8.97
N SER A 262 -1.78 15.19 -9.29
CA SER A 262 -1.39 16.24 -10.22
C SER A 262 -2.01 15.94 -11.59
N PHE A 263 -2.40 16.97 -12.34
CA PHE A 263 -2.94 16.84 -13.70
C PHE A 263 -2.11 15.90 -14.60
N PHE A 264 -0.79 15.84 -14.38
CA PHE A 264 0.12 14.97 -15.11
C PHE A 264 -0.07 13.48 -14.80
N GLU A 265 -0.30 13.10 -13.54
CA GLU A 265 -0.56 11.70 -13.16
C GLU A 265 -1.87 11.20 -13.77
N LYS A 266 -2.88 12.07 -13.82
CA LYS A 266 -4.16 11.80 -14.50
C LYS A 266 -3.99 11.62 -16.02
N LEU A 267 -3.07 12.35 -16.64
CA LEU A 267 -2.79 12.25 -18.08
C LEU A 267 -2.00 11.00 -18.46
N ILE A 268 -1.07 10.56 -17.61
CA ILE A 268 -0.17 9.44 -17.93
C ILE A 268 -0.69 8.09 -17.41
N GLY A 269 -1.58 8.07 -16.42
CA GLY A 269 -2.12 6.82 -15.84
C GLY A 269 -1.13 6.03 -14.96
N TYR A 270 -0.03 6.66 -14.53
CA TYR A 270 1.02 6.07 -13.70
C TYR A 270 1.25 6.90 -12.43
N SER A 271 1.46 6.22 -11.29
CA SER A 271 1.88 6.89 -10.06
C SER A 271 3.34 7.35 -10.16
N ILE A 272 3.60 8.66 -10.11
CA ILE A 272 4.97 9.20 -10.16
C ILE A 272 5.64 9.07 -8.78
N LYS A 273 4.91 8.72 -7.71
CA LYS A 273 5.38 8.71 -6.31
C LYS A 273 6.69 7.95 -6.08
N LYS A 274 6.87 6.78 -6.71
CA LYS A 274 8.11 5.99 -6.61
C LYS A 274 9.26 6.59 -7.42
N ILE A 275 8.96 7.24 -8.55
CA ILE A 275 9.92 7.97 -9.36
C ILE A 275 10.37 9.24 -8.63
N LEU A 276 9.43 9.96 -8.01
CA LEU A 276 9.66 11.16 -7.20
C LEU A 276 10.46 10.83 -5.94
N SER A 277 10.11 9.78 -5.20
CA SER A 277 10.86 9.37 -4.01
C SER A 277 12.29 8.91 -4.36
N LYS A 278 12.46 8.19 -5.47
CA LYS A 278 13.77 7.77 -5.99
C LYS A 278 14.57 8.96 -6.52
N SER A 279 13.93 9.91 -7.19
CA SER A 279 14.54 11.17 -7.65
C SER A 279 14.97 12.05 -6.48
N LEU A 280 14.13 12.18 -5.44
CA LEU A 280 14.46 12.89 -4.20
C LEU A 280 15.60 12.22 -3.44
N TYR A 281 15.61 10.89 -3.36
CA TYR A 281 16.71 10.13 -2.78
C TYR A 281 18.01 10.34 -3.58
N TYR A 282 17.98 10.17 -4.89
CA TYR A 282 19.13 10.37 -5.77
C TYR A 282 19.64 11.82 -5.72
N SER A 283 18.72 12.77 -5.72
CA SER A 283 19.03 14.19 -5.58
C SER A 283 19.72 14.49 -4.24
N LYS A 284 19.16 13.99 -3.13
CA LYS A 284 19.67 14.23 -1.78
C LYS A 284 21.04 13.59 -1.52
N TYR A 285 21.27 12.37 -2.02
CA TYR A 285 22.45 11.57 -1.66
C TYR A 285 23.53 11.52 -2.73
N ILE A 286 23.24 11.88 -3.98
CA ILE A 286 24.22 11.83 -5.08
C ILE A 286 24.41 13.23 -5.66
N VAL A 287 23.34 13.88 -6.11
CA VAL A 287 23.45 15.17 -6.83
C VAL A 287 23.85 16.30 -5.89
N LEU A 288 23.22 16.41 -4.72
CA LEU A 288 23.47 17.48 -3.74
C LEU A 288 24.92 17.43 -3.21
N PRO A 289 25.51 16.27 -2.84
CA PRO A 289 26.92 16.20 -2.46
C PRO A 289 27.88 16.58 -3.59
N ILE A 290 27.62 16.15 -4.83
CA ILE A 290 28.45 16.52 -5.98
C ILE A 290 28.39 18.04 -6.22
N LEU A 291 27.20 18.64 -6.18
CA LEU A 291 27.02 20.08 -6.28
C LEU A 291 27.74 20.83 -5.17
N LEU A 292 27.66 20.35 -3.93
CA LEU A 292 28.35 20.94 -2.79
C LEU A 292 29.88 20.83 -2.93
N ILE A 293 30.41 19.71 -3.42
CA ILE A 293 31.83 19.54 -3.70
C ILE A 293 32.29 20.49 -4.82
N LEU A 294 31.51 20.62 -5.90
CA LEU A 294 31.81 21.53 -7.01
C LEU A 294 31.75 22.99 -6.56
N LEU A 295 30.76 23.37 -5.75
CA LEU A 295 30.67 24.70 -5.15
C LEU A 295 31.85 24.94 -4.21
N PHE A 296 32.18 24.00 -3.33
CA PHE A 296 33.34 24.11 -2.44
C PHE A 296 34.65 24.23 -3.20
N TYR A 297 34.84 23.44 -4.28
CA TYR A 297 35.98 23.57 -5.18
C TYR A 297 36.03 24.95 -5.84
N PHE A 298 34.89 25.48 -6.29
CA PHE A 298 34.81 26.81 -6.90
C PHE A 298 35.12 27.92 -5.87
N PHE A 299 34.61 27.79 -4.65
CA PHE A 299 34.91 28.69 -3.52
C PHE A 299 36.39 28.62 -3.13
N MET A 300 36.98 27.44 -2.99
CA MET A 300 38.40 27.26 -2.71
C MET A 300 39.27 27.80 -3.84
N LYS A 301 38.87 27.63 -5.10
CA LYS A 301 39.56 28.22 -6.25
C LYS A 301 39.49 29.75 -6.26
N LYS A 302 38.38 30.33 -5.79
CA LYS A 302 38.16 31.79 -5.74
C LYS A 302 38.76 32.45 -4.49
N LEU A 303 38.83 31.73 -3.37
CA LEU A 303 39.38 32.20 -2.08
C LEU A 303 40.84 31.81 -1.85
N SER A 304 41.40 30.89 -2.63
CA SER A 304 42.83 30.63 -2.61
C SER A 304 43.56 31.88 -3.12
N PHE A 305 44.21 32.58 -2.20
CA PHE A 305 45.18 33.65 -2.44
C PHE A 305 46.37 33.23 -3.34
N PHE A 306 46.40 31.97 -3.82
CA PHE A 306 47.36 31.44 -4.80
C PHE A 306 46.79 31.24 -6.22
N GLY A 307 45.51 31.58 -6.46
CA GLY A 307 44.90 31.53 -7.80
C GLY A 307 45.58 32.43 -8.84
N SER A 308 46.42 33.40 -8.41
CA SER A 308 47.22 34.24 -9.30
C SER A 308 48.52 33.59 -9.81
N LYS A 309 48.95 32.45 -9.28
CA LYS A 309 50.25 31.83 -9.62
C LYS A 309 50.20 30.62 -10.55
N ILE A 310 49.00 30.16 -10.96
CA ILE A 310 48.86 29.13 -12.02
C ILE A 310 48.82 29.77 -13.42
N ALA A 311 48.88 31.10 -13.52
CA ALA A 311 48.80 31.85 -14.77
C ALA A 311 50.00 31.79 -15.74
N PRO A 312 51.25 31.34 -15.41
CA PRO A 312 52.29 31.31 -16.45
C PRO A 312 52.17 30.09 -17.38
N LYS A 313 51.79 28.92 -16.84
CA LYS A 313 51.82 27.66 -17.61
C LYS A 313 50.68 27.54 -18.62
N ALA A 314 49.52 28.15 -18.35
CA ALA A 314 48.40 28.16 -19.29
C ALA A 314 48.63 29.15 -20.45
N ASP A 315 49.37 30.24 -20.23
CA ASP A 315 49.72 31.20 -21.29
C ASP A 315 50.77 30.65 -22.26
N ASP A 316 51.71 29.83 -21.80
CA ASP A 316 52.64 29.12 -22.69
C ASP A 316 51.94 28.08 -23.56
N MET A 317 50.93 27.36 -23.02
CA MET A 317 50.11 26.47 -23.84
C MET A 317 49.23 27.24 -24.83
N ARG A 318 48.74 28.43 -24.47
CA ARG A 318 47.98 29.32 -25.38
C ARG A 318 48.86 29.88 -26.50
N LYS A 319 50.16 30.13 -26.25
CA LYS A 319 51.15 30.48 -27.29
C LYS A 319 51.48 29.30 -28.20
N MET A 320 51.65 28.08 -27.64
CA MET A 320 51.80 26.87 -28.46
C MET A 320 50.58 26.64 -29.37
N TRP A 321 49.37 26.84 -28.86
CA TRP A 321 48.15 26.66 -29.64
C TRP A 321 47.97 27.70 -30.75
N ARG A 322 48.37 28.97 -30.52
CA ARG A 322 48.42 29.99 -31.58
C ARG A 322 49.44 29.67 -32.67
N ASN A 323 50.58 29.08 -32.33
CA ASN A 323 51.57 28.65 -33.32
C ASN A 323 51.08 27.44 -34.13
N VAL A 324 50.30 26.54 -33.53
CA VAL A 324 49.66 25.42 -34.24
C VAL A 324 48.54 25.91 -35.17
N GLN A 325 47.79 26.94 -34.80
CA GLN A 325 46.78 27.55 -35.66
C GLN A 325 47.34 28.50 -36.74
N GLY A 326 48.60 28.94 -36.63
CA GLY A 326 49.30 29.71 -37.67
C GLY A 326 49.65 28.91 -38.93
N VAL A 327 49.55 27.57 -38.87
CA VAL A 327 49.79 26.66 -40.01
C VAL A 327 48.52 26.38 -40.82
N THR A 328 47.37 26.88 -40.36
CA THR A 328 46.10 26.80 -41.10
C THR A 328 45.56 28.21 -41.36
N ASN A 329 46.31 29.01 -42.12
CA ASN A 329 45.73 30.17 -42.80
C ASN A 329 44.87 29.66 -43.98
N PRO A 330 43.55 29.91 -44.03
CA PRO A 330 42.69 29.40 -45.11
C PRO A 330 43.00 30.02 -46.49
N ALA A 331 43.84 31.06 -46.55
CA ALA A 331 44.18 31.76 -47.78
C ALA A 331 45.06 30.98 -48.77
N THR A 332 45.68 29.86 -48.36
CA THR A 332 46.49 29.00 -49.25
C THR A 332 45.69 27.89 -49.95
N LEU A 333 44.39 27.75 -49.69
CA LEU A 333 43.52 26.74 -50.32
C LEU A 333 42.75 27.23 -51.56
N LEU A 334 42.90 28.49 -51.97
CA LEU A 334 42.07 29.10 -53.04
C LEU A 334 42.82 29.65 -54.26
N ASN A 335 44.10 29.34 -54.45
CA ASN A 335 44.80 29.70 -55.70
C ASN A 335 45.64 28.53 -56.23
N PRO A 336 45.31 27.93 -57.39
CA PRO A 336 46.22 27.04 -58.08
C PRO A 336 47.28 27.90 -58.76
N MET A 337 48.52 27.86 -58.24
CA MET A 337 49.63 28.56 -58.88
C MET A 337 50.13 27.73 -60.08
N LYS A 338 49.94 28.28 -61.29
CA LYS A 338 50.52 27.80 -62.55
C LYS A 338 52.05 27.67 -62.44
N PRO A 339 52.68 26.69 -63.14
CA PRO A 339 54.13 26.57 -63.19
C PRO A 339 54.70 27.60 -64.19
N PRO A 340 55.89 28.15 -63.91
CA PRO A 340 56.95 28.00 -64.92
C PRO A 340 58.38 27.97 -64.34
N GLY A 341 59.30 27.38 -65.12
CA GLY A 341 60.74 27.62 -65.06
C GLY A 341 61.47 26.76 -64.02
N GLY A 342 62.12 25.66 -64.38
CA GLY A 342 63.07 25.57 -65.49
C GLY A 342 64.36 26.30 -65.18
N GLY A 343 65.03 25.96 -64.07
CA GLY A 343 66.37 26.41 -63.72
C GLY A 343 67.41 25.35 -64.08
N ASN A 344 68.21 25.62 -65.11
CA ASN A 344 69.34 24.81 -65.54
C ASN A 344 70.62 25.10 -64.73
N LYS A 345 71.53 24.09 -64.75
CA LYS A 345 72.98 24.07 -64.39
C LYS A 345 73.26 23.62 -62.95
N MET A 346 74.21 22.72 -62.65
CA MET A 346 75.26 22.03 -63.43
C MET A 346 75.82 20.90 -62.55
N GLY A 347 76.21 19.76 -63.15
CA GLY A 347 76.88 18.66 -62.45
C GLY A 347 77.01 17.38 -63.29
N LEU A 348 77.78 17.45 -64.37
CA LEU A 348 78.32 16.34 -65.18
C LEU A 348 79.25 15.40 -64.34
N PRO A 349 79.78 14.24 -64.83
CA PRO A 349 79.74 13.67 -66.21
C PRO A 349 79.49 12.12 -66.32
N TYR A 350 79.26 11.66 -67.58
CA TYR A 350 79.69 10.41 -68.27
C TYR A 350 79.81 9.07 -67.49
N MET A 351 79.38 7.89 -67.97
CA MET A 351 79.57 7.26 -69.29
C MET A 351 78.52 6.14 -69.51
N PRO A 352 78.19 5.79 -70.77
CA PRO A 352 77.41 4.60 -71.11
C PRO A 352 78.30 3.39 -71.43
N LYS A 353 77.70 2.20 -71.38
CA LYS A 353 78.02 1.07 -72.26
C LYS A 353 76.75 0.60 -72.94
#